data_AF-A0A392QBU5-F1
#
_entry.id   AF-A0A392QBU5-F1
#
_cell.length_a   1.000
_cell.length_b   1.000
_cell.length_c   1.000
_cell.angle_alpha   90.00
_cell.angle_beta   90.00
_cell.angle_gamma   90.00
#
_symmetry.space_group_name_H-M   'P 1'
#
loop_
_entity.id
_entity.type
_entity.pdbx_description
1 polymer ?
#
loop_
_entity_poly.entity_id
_entity_poly.type
_entity_poly.pdbx_seq_one_letter_code
_entity_poly.pdbx_strand_id
1 'polypeptide(L)'
;NGLADEALNFFHSMKKEGFEPNGISYTGALTACSHAGLLDEGLKIFADMKRVRRVSPRIEHYGCLVDLYSRAGRLEEAWDVIKKMPMKPNEV
;
A
#
# COMPACT_ATOMS: atom_id res chain seq x y z
N ASN A 1 -1.77 16.19 5.42
CA ASN A 1 -0.41 15.82 5.01
C ASN A 1 -0.37 15.72 3.49
N GLY A 2 0.14 16.75 2.81
CA GLY A 2 0.01 16.95 1.36
C GLY A 2 1.24 16.56 0.53
N LEU A 3 2.15 15.73 1.06
CA LEU A 3 3.41 15.38 0.40
C LEU A 3 3.37 14.00 -0.27
N ALA A 4 2.19 13.55 -0.71
CA ALA A 4 2.05 12.23 -1.31
C ALA A 4 2.88 12.10 -2.59
N ASP A 5 2.89 13.13 -3.43
CA ASP A 5 3.68 13.16 -4.66
C ASP A 5 5.18 13.06 -4.37
N GLU A 6 5.67 13.78 -3.36
CA GLU A 6 7.09 13.71 -2.95
C GLU A 6 7.46 12.34 -2.40
N ALA A 7 6.60 11.76 -1.55
CA ALA A 7 6.81 10.44 -0.98
C ALA A 7 6.86 9.35 -2.07
N LEU A 8 5.96 9.43 -3.06
CA LEU A 8 5.94 8.50 -4.19
C LEU A 8 7.13 8.72 -5.11
N ASN A 9 7.49 9.97 -5.41
CA ASN A 9 8.69 10.28 -6.19
C ASN A 9 9.95 9.72 -5.54
N PHE A 10 10.10 9.87 -4.22
CA PHE A 10 11.22 9.29 -3.49
C PHE A 10 11.23 7.76 -3.57
N PHE A 11 10.07 7.12 -3.36
CA PHE A 11 9.91 5.68 -3.47
C PHE A 11 10.27 5.15 -4.87
N HIS A 12 9.82 5.83 -5.93
CA HIS A 12 10.13 5.45 -7.31
C HIS A 12 11.61 5.68 -7.65
N SER A 13 12.20 6.79 -7.23
CA SER A 13 13.63 7.07 -7.40
C SER A 13 14.49 6.03 -6.72
N MET A 14 14.15 5.64 -5.49
CA MET A 14 14.82 4.57 -4.77
C MET A 14 14.82 3.25 -5.57
N LYS A 15 13.67 2.88 -6.17
CA LYS A 15 13.60 1.70 -7.05
C LYS A 15 14.47 1.86 -8.31
N LYS A 16 14.49 3.04 -8.92
CA LYS A 16 15.24 3.36 -10.15
C LYS A 16 16.76 3.33 -9.93
N GLU A 17 17.21 3.77 -8.75
CA GLU A 17 18.61 3.76 -8.33
C GLU A 17 19.10 2.37 -7.90
N GLY A 18 18.23 1.35 -7.95
CA GLY A 18 18.58 -0.04 -7.66
C GLY A 18 18.44 -0.45 -6.20
N PHE A 19 18.00 0.45 -5.32
CA PHE A 19 17.69 0.07 -3.94
C PHE A 19 16.47 -0.86 -3.89
N GLU A 20 16.44 -1.69 -2.85
CA GLU A 20 15.34 -2.63 -2.61
C GLU A 20 14.38 -2.06 -1.55
N PRO A 21 13.14 -1.69 -1.93
CA PRO A 21 12.14 -1.31 -0.95
C PRO A 21 11.79 -2.47 -0.03
N ASN A 22 11.88 -2.20 1.27
CA ASN A 22 11.44 -3.13 2.29
C ASN A 22 9.98 -2.85 2.68
N GLY A 23 9.43 -3.65 3.59
CA GLY A 23 8.04 -3.47 4.03
C GLY A 23 7.72 -2.07 4.55
N ILE A 24 8.66 -1.40 5.22
CA ILE A 24 8.43 -0.03 5.74
C ILE A 24 8.33 0.96 4.58
N SER A 25 9.20 0.86 3.57
CA SER A 25 9.13 1.69 2.35
C SER A 25 7.78 1.52 1.64
N TYR A 26 7.30 0.27 1.54
CA TYR A 26 5.99 -0.03 0.94
C TYR A 26 4.83 0.52 1.76
N THR A 27 4.83 0.39 3.10
CA THR A 27 3.80 0.99 3.97
C THR A 27 3.74 2.51 3.77
N GLY A 28 4.89 3.18 3.70
CA GLY A 28 4.94 4.64 3.47
C GLY A 28 4.32 5.04 2.14
N ALA A 29 4.68 4.35 1.06
CA ALA A 29 4.14 4.61 -0.27
C ALA A 29 2.63 4.32 -0.35
N LEU A 30 2.15 3.21 0.22
CA LEU A 30 0.72 2.87 0.25
C LEU A 30 -0.10 3.87 1.08
N THR A 31 0.46 4.32 2.20
CA THR A 31 -0.16 5.37 3.03
C THR A 31 -0.28 6.68 2.26
N ALA A 32 0.77 7.08 1.53
CA ALA A 32 0.74 8.24 0.66
C ALA A 32 -0.38 8.13 -0.40
N CYS A 33 -0.50 6.98 -1.07
CA CYS A 33 -1.59 6.73 -2.02
C CYS A 33 -2.97 6.86 -1.36
N SER A 34 -3.14 6.31 -0.15
CA SER A 34 -4.40 6.36 0.57
C SER A 34 -4.85 7.78 0.87
N HIS A 35 -3.95 8.61 1.42
CA HIS A 35 -4.26 10.00 1.74
C HIS A 35 -4.48 10.89 0.51
N ALA A 36 -3.86 10.56 -0.63
CA ALA A 36 -4.02 11.30 -1.87
C ALA A 36 -5.16 10.78 -2.77
N GLY A 37 -5.87 9.71 -2.38
CA GLY A 37 -6.91 9.11 -3.20
C GLY A 37 -6.41 8.41 -4.47
N LEU A 38 -5.13 8.02 -4.50
CA LEU A 38 -4.48 7.39 -5.65
C LEU A 38 -4.69 5.87 -5.63
N LEU A 39 -5.95 5.44 -5.79
CA LEU A 39 -6.35 4.04 -5.70
C LEU A 39 -5.54 3.13 -6.64
N ASP A 40 -5.50 3.45 -7.93
CA ASP A 40 -4.85 2.60 -8.93
C ASP A 40 -3.34 2.47 -8.68
N GLU A 41 -2.69 3.54 -8.23
CA GLU A 41 -1.26 3.53 -7.93
C GLU A 41 -0.96 2.70 -6.67
N GLY A 42 -1.77 2.85 -5.62
CA GLY A 42 -1.63 2.03 -4.41
C GLY A 42 -1.79 0.53 -4.70
N LEU A 43 -2.74 0.16 -5.56
CA LEU A 43 -2.93 -1.24 -5.98
C LEU A 43 -1.74 -1.76 -6.80
N LYS A 44 -1.17 -0.95 -7.70
CA LYS A 44 0.06 -1.31 -8.44
C LYS A 44 1.24 -1.52 -7.51
N ILE A 45 1.44 -0.61 -6.53
CA ILE A 45 2.52 -0.71 -5.55
C ILE A 45 2.39 -1.99 -4.72
N PHE A 46 1.19 -2.31 -4.24
CA PHE A 46 0.94 -3.54 -3.49
C PHE A 46 1.17 -4.81 -4.35
N ALA A 47 0.77 -4.79 -5.63
CA ALA A 47 1.01 -5.91 -6.53
C ALA A 47 2.50 -6.10 -6.84
N ASP A 48 3.25 -5.01 -7.06
CA ASP A 48 4.70 -4.99 -7.29
C ASP A 48 5.46 -5.56 -6.08
N MET A 49 5.06 -5.18 -4.87
CA MET A 49 5.59 -5.71 -3.61
C MET A 49 5.57 -7.24 -3.60
N LYS A 50 4.42 -7.84 -3.92
CA LYS A 50 4.22 -9.30 -3.90
C LYS A 50 4.93 -10.00 -5.06
N ARG A 51 4.75 -9.49 -6.29
CA ARG A 51 5.12 -10.21 -7.52
C ARG A 51 6.57 -10.02 -7.91
N VAL A 52 7.05 -8.78 -7.84
CA VAL A 52 8.36 -8.39 -8.38
C VAL A 52 9.42 -8.50 -7.28
N ARG A 53 9.15 -7.90 -6.11
CA ARG A 53 10.12 -7.86 -5.02
C ARG A 53 10.00 -9.00 -4.02
N ARG A 54 8.98 -9.87 -4.17
CA ARG A 54 8.72 -11.03 -3.29
C ARG A 54 8.67 -10.65 -1.80
N VAL A 55 8.26 -9.42 -1.48
CA VAL A 55 8.10 -8.96 -0.10
C VAL A 55 6.74 -9.43 0.38
N SER A 56 6.72 -10.23 1.45
CA SER A 56 5.49 -10.73 2.04
C SER A 56 4.68 -9.59 2.68
N PRO A 57 3.42 -9.36 2.26
CA PRO A 57 2.56 -8.38 2.89
C PRO A 57 2.28 -8.76 4.35
N ARG A 58 2.50 -7.80 5.22
CA ARG A 58 2.10 -7.83 6.63
C ARG A 58 0.82 -7.01 6.86
N ILE A 59 0.31 -7.08 8.08
CA ILE A 59 -0.94 -6.45 8.48
C ILE A 59 -1.02 -4.95 8.15
N GLU A 60 0.10 -4.22 8.27
CA GLU A 60 0.12 -2.79 8.00
C GLU A 60 -0.20 -2.47 6.54
N HIS A 61 0.29 -3.30 5.61
CA HIS A 61 0.05 -3.13 4.17
C HIS A 61 -1.41 -3.40 3.80
N TYR A 62 -2.03 -4.39 4.45
CA TYR A 62 -3.45 -4.66 4.27
C TYR A 62 -4.31 -3.54 4.87
N GLY A 63 -3.91 -3.00 6.02
CA GLY A 63 -4.54 -1.81 6.60
C GLY A 63 -4.54 -0.63 5.63
N CYS A 64 -3.41 -0.38 4.95
CA CYS A 64 -3.34 0.66 3.90
C CYS A 64 -4.29 0.37 2.73
N LEU A 65 -4.45 -0.89 2.29
CA LEU A 65 -5.40 -1.22 1.23
C LEU A 65 -6.86 -1.01 1.65
N VAL A 66 -7.21 -1.37 2.88
CA VAL A 66 -8.55 -1.15 3.43
C VAL A 66 -8.86 0.34 3.48
N ASP A 67 -7.93 1.16 3.98
CA ASP A 67 -8.07 2.62 4.02
C ASP A 67 -8.21 3.21 2.60
N LEU A 68 -7.37 2.74 1.66
CA LEU A 68 -7.38 3.18 0.26
C LEU A 68 -8.74 2.91 -0.42
N TYR A 69 -9.29 1.70 -0.29
CA TYR A 69 -10.61 1.37 -0.82
C TYR A 69 -11.73 2.13 -0.09
N SER A 70 -11.65 2.26 1.23
CA SER A 70 -12.66 2.94 2.05
C SER A 70 -12.78 4.42 1.68
N ARG A 71 -11.65 5.11 1.51
CA ARG A 71 -11.61 6.52 1.07
C ARG A 71 -12.11 6.73 -0.35
N ALA A 72 -11.98 5.72 -1.20
CA ALA A 72 -12.54 5.72 -2.55
C ALA A 72 -14.05 5.36 -2.58
N GLY A 73 -14.69 5.11 -1.44
CA GLY A 73 -16.09 4.69 -1.35
C GLY A 73 -16.35 3.23 -1.77
N ARG A 74 -15.30 2.43 -1.93
CA ARG A 74 -15.32 1.04 -2.42
C ARG A 74 -15.34 0.04 -1.26
N LEU A 75 -16.42 0.10 -0.47
CA LEU A 75 -16.54 -0.64 0.81
C LEU A 75 -16.59 -2.15 0.63
N GLU A 76 -17.19 -2.65 -0.46
CA GLU A 76 -17.24 -4.07 -0.76
C GLU A 76 -15.83 -4.64 -0.97
N GLU A 77 -14.99 -3.92 -1.73
CA GLU A 77 -13.60 -4.30 -1.97
C GLU A 77 -12.75 -4.17 -0.71
N ALA A 78 -12.98 -3.15 0.12
CA ALA A 78 -12.33 -3.02 1.42
C ALA A 78 -12.63 -4.24 2.32
N TRP A 79 -13.88 -4.68 2.35
CA TRP A 79 -14.31 -5.87 3.09
C TRP A 79 -13.71 -7.16 2.53
N ASP A 80 -13.64 -7.26 1.21
CA ASP A 80 -13.00 -8.38 0.51
C ASP A 80 -11.50 -8.48 0.84
N VAL A 81 -10.80 -7.36 0.97
CA VAL A 81 -9.41 -7.34 1.42
C VAL A 81 -9.31 -7.98 2.81
N ILE A 82 -10.14 -7.56 3.77
CA ILE A 82 -10.16 -8.11 5.14
C ILE A 82 -10.39 -9.62 5.14
N LYS A 83 -11.36 -10.11 4.36
CA LYS A 83 -11.65 -11.55 4.24
C LYS A 83 -10.50 -12.36 3.65
N LYS A 84 -9.74 -11.78 2.73
CA LYS A 84 -8.65 -12.45 2.01
C LYS A 84 -7.29 -12.30 2.71
N MET A 85 -7.22 -11.60 3.83
CA MET A 85 -6.00 -11.49 4.63
C MET A 85 -5.58 -12.89 5.15
N PRO A 86 -4.32 -13.30 4.95
CA PRO A 86 -3.83 -14.59 5.46
C PRO A 86 -3.50 -14.57 6.96
N MET A 87 -3.88 -13.50 7.67
CA MET A 87 -3.68 -13.30 9.11
C MET A 87 -4.93 -12.68 9.72
N LYS A 88 -5.12 -12.88 11.02
CA LYS A 88 -6.19 -12.19 11.74
C LYS A 88 -5.93 -10.68 11.73
N PRO A 89 -6.95 -9.83 11.55
CA PRO A 89 -6.87 -8.41 11.85
C PRO A 89 -6.38 -8.21 13.29
N ASN A 90 -5.64 -7.14 13.54
CA ASN A 90 -5.19 -6.76 14.86
C ASN A 90 -6.33 -6.04 15.59
N GLU A 91 -6.40 -6.26 16.90
CA GLU A 91 -7.19 -5.46 17.83
C GLU A 91 -6.44 -4.14 18.06
N VAL A 92 -6.55 -3.20 17.12
CA VAL A 92 -6.14 -1.80 17.36
C VAL A 92 -7.33 -1.01 17.87
#